data_AF-A0A5P8WDP2-F1
#
_entry.id   AF-A0A5P8WDP2-F1
#
_cell.length_a   1.000
_cell.length_b   1.000
_cell.length_c   1.000
_cell.angle_alpha   90.00
_cell.angle_beta   90.00
_cell.angle_gamma   90.00
#
_symmetry.space_group_name_H-M   'P 1'
#
loop_
_entity.id
_entity.type
_entity.pdbx_description
1 polymer ?
#
loop_
_entity_poly.entity_id
_entity_poly.type
_entity_poly.pdbx_seq_one_letter_code
_entity_poly.pdbx_strand_id
1 'polypeptide(L)' 'MLNETIAIYAIIDDLLKAIGHREDIRCQMSDAEIITTAIVAAIFFDGNHSKACN' A
#
# COMPACT_ATOMS: atom_id res chain seq x y z
N MET A 1 8.00 -2.68 12.08
CA MET A 1 7.77 -2.78 10.62
C MET A 1 6.47 -3.49 10.28
N LEU A 2 6.20 -4.73 10.75
CA LEU A 2 4.96 -5.44 10.39
C LEU A 2 3.69 -4.69 10.84
N ASN A 3 3.62 -4.26 12.10
CA ASN A 3 2.46 -3.52 12.61
C ASN A 3 2.29 -2.17 11.91
N GLU A 4 3.38 -1.44 11.63
CA GLU A 4 3.33 -0.19 10.86
C GLU A 4 2.82 -0.43 9.43
N THR A 5 3.30 -1.48 8.74
CA THR A 5 2.82 -1.82 7.39
C THR A 5 1.34 -2.19 7.39
N ILE A 6 0.88 -2.99 8.36
CA ILE A 6 -0.54 -3.35 8.51
C ILE A 6 -1.38 -2.10 8.78
N ALA A 7 -0.90 -1.21 9.66
CA ALA A 7 -1.60 0.04 9.95
C ALA A 7 -1.69 0.96 8.72
N ILE A 8 -0.59 1.11 7.98
CA ILE A 8 -0.57 1.88 6.72
C ILE A 8 -1.56 1.27 5.73
N TYR A 9 -1.52 -0.05 5.52
CA TYR A 9 -2.44 -0.74 4.63
C TYR A 9 -3.91 -0.49 5.01
N ALA A 10 -4.27 -0.71 6.28
CA ALA A 10 -5.64 -0.54 6.75
C ALA A 10 -6.14 0.90 6.53
N ILE A 11 -5.30 1.90 6.83
CA ILE A 11 -5.65 3.31 6.64
C ILE A 11 -5.87 3.63 5.15
N ILE A 12 -5.00 3.12 4.27
CA ILE A 12 -5.11 3.36 2.82
C ILE A 12 -6.34 2.67 2.24
N ASP A 13 -6.58 1.41 2.61
CA ASP A 13 -7.74 0.62 2.16
C ASP A 13 -9.06 1.28 2.59
N ASP A 14 -9.18 1.70 3.85
CA ASP A 14 -10.36 2.45 4.34
C ASP A 14 -10.53 3.80 3.63
N LEU A 15 -9.43 4.51 3.35
CA LEU A 15 -9.47 5.78 2.62
C LEU A 15 -9.98 5.58 1.19
N LEU A 16 -9.47 4.59 0.46
CA LEU A 16 -9.89 4.27 -0.90
C LEU A 16 -11.39 3.92 -0.94
N LYS A 17 -11.86 3.14 0.03
CA LYS A 17 -13.30 2.83 0.18
C LYS A 17 -14.11 4.08 0.49
N ALA A 18 -13.64 4.94 1.39
CA ALA A 18 -14.34 6.16 1.80
C ALA A 18 -14.50 7.17 0.65
N ILE A 19 -13.53 7.25 -0.27
CA ILE A 19 -13.63 8.12 -1.46
C ILE A 19 -14.38 7.46 -2.63
N GLY A 20 -14.88 6.23 -2.44
CA GLY A 20 -15.60 5.48 -3.48
C GLY A 20 -14.71 5.00 -4.62
N HIS A 21 -13.42 4.83 -4.36
CA HIS A 21 -12.48 4.25 -5.32
C HIS A 21 -12.92 2.84 -5.71
N ARG A 22 -12.86 2.54 -7.00
CA ARG A 22 -13.22 1.22 -7.54
C ARG A 22 -12.04 0.69 -8.31
N GLU A 23 -11.57 -0.49 -7.92
CA GLU A 23 -10.48 -1.16 -8.58
C GLU A 23 -10.95 -1.77 -9.90
N ASP A 24 -10.05 -1.80 -10.88
CA ASP A 24 -10.29 -2.49 -12.15
C ASP A 24 -10.27 -4.01 -11.90
N ILE A 25 -11.24 -4.73 -12.46
CA ILE A 25 -11.36 -6.19 -12.30
C ILE A 25 -10.15 -6.97 -12.87
N ARG A 26 -9.31 -6.33 -13.68
CA ARG A 26 -8.09 -6.91 -14.26
C ARG A 26 -6.86 -6.70 -13.38
N CYS A 27 -6.94 -5.89 -12.32
CA CYS A 27 -5.86 -5.74 -11.37
C CYS A 27 -5.58 -7.07 -10.66
N GLN A 28 -4.29 -7.43 -10.56
CA GLN A 28 -3.83 -8.65 -9.88
C GLN A 28 -3.38 -8.37 -8.43
N MET A 29 -3.28 -7.10 -8.08
CA MET A 29 -2.88 -6.59 -6.76
C MET A 29 -3.73 -5.37 -6.47
N SER A 30 -4.09 -5.16 -5.20
CA SER A 30 -4.93 -4.02 -4.83
C SER A 30 -4.15 -2.71 -4.91
N ASP A 31 -4.83 -1.63 -5.29
CA ASP A 31 -4.28 -0.28 -5.28
C ASP A 31 -3.84 0.11 -3.85
N ALA A 32 -4.51 -0.39 -2.82
CA ALA A 32 -4.11 -0.21 -1.43
C ALA A 32 -2.75 -0.86 -1.14
N GLU A 33 -2.48 -2.05 -1.68
CA GLU A 33 -1.20 -2.74 -1.53
C GLU A 33 -0.07 -2.02 -2.26
N ILE A 34 -0.33 -1.53 -3.48
CA ILE A 34 0.63 -0.76 -4.28
C ILE A 34 1.04 0.52 -3.54
N ILE A 35 0.06 1.28 -3.04
CA ILE A 35 0.31 2.51 -2.29
C ILE A 35 1.03 2.22 -0.97
N THR A 36 0.63 1.16 -0.26
CA THR A 36 1.30 0.76 0.99
C THR A 36 2.75 0.42 0.75
N THR A 37 3.04 -0.37 -0.28
CA THR A 37 4.41 -0.68 -0.72
C THR A 37 5.19 0.60 -1.01
N ALA A 38 4.54 1.57 -1.66
CA ALA A 38 5.17 2.84 -1.96
C ALA A 38 5.61 3.59 -0.70
N ILE A 39 4.70 3.70 0.26
CA ILE A 39 4.92 4.40 1.53
C ILE A 39 5.95 3.66 2.39
N VAL A 40 5.84 2.34 2.53
CA VAL A 40 6.77 1.51 3.32
C VAL A 40 8.19 1.64 2.79
N ALA A 41 8.36 1.63 1.46
CA ALA A 41 9.67 1.84 0.85
C ALA A 41 10.26 3.23 1.16
N ALA A 42 9.44 4.27 1.08
CA ALA A 42 9.87 5.64 1.40
C ALA A 42 10.28 5.79 2.87
N ILE A 43 9.54 5.16 3.79
CA ILE A 43 9.79 5.29 5.23
C ILE A 43 10.96 4.41 5.67
N PHE A 44 11.05 3.17 5.19
CA PHE A 44 11.93 2.15 5.76
C PHE A 44 13.09 1.73 4.85
N PHE A 45 13.05 2.07 3.56
CA PHE A 45 14.00 1.54 2.57
C PHE A 45 14.62 2.63 1.66
N ASP A 46 14.73 3.86 2.15
CA ASP A 46 15.33 4.99 1.42
C ASP A 46 14.59 5.31 0.09
N GLY A 47 13.29 4.96 0.01
CA GLY A 47 12.49 5.12 -1.21
C GLY A 47 12.62 3.99 -2.22
N ASN A 48 13.32 2.89 -1.90
CA ASN A 48 13.48 1.78 -2.84
C ASN A 48 12.38 0.71 -2.66
N HIS A 49 11.36 0.75 -3.52
CA HIS A 49 10.25 -0.21 -3.49
C HIS A 49 10.68 -1.67 -3.65
N SER A 50 11.72 -1.94 -4.43
CA SER A 50 12.24 -3.31 -4.61
C SER A 50 12.78 -3.89 -3.30
N LYS A 51 13.31 -3.06 -2.40
CA LYS A 51 13.75 -3.52 -1.07
C LYS A 51 12.58 -3.78 -0.11
N ALA A 52 11.42 -3.17 -0.34
CA ALA A 52 10.22 -3.41 0.47
C ALA A 52 9.49 -4.71 0.07
N CYS A 53 9.60 -5.12 -1.20
CA CYS A 53 8.96 -6.32 -1.74
C CYS A 53 9.84 -7.58 -1.72
N ASN A 54 11.10 -7.48 -1.28
CA ASN A 54 12.07 -8.59 -1.25
C ASN A 54 12.34 -9.06 0.17
#